data_AF-A0A6P0RLC1-F1
#
_entry.id   AF-A0A6P0RLC1-F1
#
_cell.length_a   1.000
_cell.length_b   1.000
_cell.length_c   1.000
_cell.angle_alpha   90.00
_cell.angle_beta   90.00
_cell.angle_gamma   90.00
#
_symmetry.space_group_name_H-M   'P 1'
#
loop_
_entity.id
_entity.type
_entity.pdbx_description
1 polymer ?
#
loop_
_entity_poly.entity_id
_entity_poly.type
_entity_poly.pdbx_seq_one_letter_code
_entity_poly.pdbx_strand_id
1 'polypeptide(L)' 'CQGKLLQTLSGHESWVNGVAFSPNSQMIAFVSDDKTVKLWNGWKLTPYQWACNWVRDYLENNPTLSESDRHLCDGVGSH' A
#
# COMPACT_ATOMS: atom_id res chain seq x y z
N CYS A 1 -4.03 -20.52 9.43
CA CYS A 1 -3.99 -19.06 9.21
C CYS A 1 -3.09 -18.41 10.24
N GLN A 2 -1.97 -17.83 9.83
CA GLN A 2 -1.14 -16.98 10.70
C GLN A 2 -1.43 -15.53 10.33
N GLY A 3 -1.96 -14.76 11.28
CA GLY A 3 -2.09 -13.32 11.09
C GLY A 3 -0.71 -12.67 11.07
N LYS A 4 -0.48 -11.76 10.13
CA LYS A 4 0.72 -10.91 10.07
C LYS A 4 0.28 -9.46 10.31
N LEU A 5 0.83 -8.82 11.33
CA LEU A 5 0.66 -7.38 11.52
C LEU A 5 1.32 -6.65 10.34
N LEU A 6 0.52 -5.94 9.54
CA LEU A 6 1.01 -5.19 8.39
C LEU A 6 1.50 -3.80 8.79
N GLN A 7 0.74 -3.11 9.66
CA GLN A 7 1.06 -1.74 10.06
C GLN A 7 0.34 -1.37 11.36
N THR A 8 0.99 -0.54 12.17
CA THR A 8 0.38 0.17 13.30
C THR A 8 0.13 1.62 12.90
N LEU A 9 -1.11 2.07 13.06
CA LEU A 9 -1.51 3.44 12.73
C LEU A 9 -1.55 4.27 14.02
N SER A 10 -0.47 5.00 14.28
CA SER A 10 -0.33 5.86 15.45
C SER A 10 -0.70 7.31 15.10
N GLY A 11 -1.26 8.04 16.05
CA GLY A 11 -1.49 9.48 15.88
C GLY A 11 -2.60 10.06 16.73
N HIS A 12 -3.54 9.25 17.21
CA HIS A 12 -4.49 9.69 18.23
C HIS A 12 -3.81 9.77 19.60
N GLU A 13 -4.18 10.78 20.38
CA GLU A 13 -3.63 11.03 21.73
C GLU A 13 -4.47 10.41 22.84
N SER A 14 -5.61 9.81 22.47
CA SER A 14 -6.53 9.13 23.37
C SER A 14 -7.11 7.86 22.71
N TRP A 15 -8.05 7.21 23.39
CA TRP A 15 -8.68 5.97 22.93
C TRP A 15 -9.41 6.16 21.61
N VAL A 16 -9.14 5.25 20.68
CA VAL A 16 -9.87 5.14 19.42
C VAL A 16 -11.15 4.36 19.69
N ASN A 17 -12.29 5.02 19.47
CA ASN A 17 -13.62 4.48 19.78
C ASN A 17 -14.35 3.93 18.55
N GLY A 18 -13.84 4.19 17.35
CA GLY A 18 -14.44 3.69 16.12
C GLY A 18 -13.51 3.75 14.92
N VAL A 19 -13.79 2.85 13.98
CA VAL A 19 -13.09 2.74 12.69
C VAL A 19 -14.10 2.54 11.58
N ALA A 20 -13.90 3.21 10.44
CA ALA A 20 -14.72 3.04 9.24
C ALA A 20 -13.85 2.95 8.00
N PHE A 21 -14.21 2.06 7.08
CA PHE A 21 -13.57 1.92 5.77
C PHE A 21 -14.38 2.68 4.73
N SER A 22 -13.71 3.42 3.86
CA SER A 22 -14.39 3.99 2.69
C SER A 22 -14.85 2.85 1.76
N PRO A 23 -16.02 2.97 1.10
CA PRO A 23 -16.51 1.92 0.20
C PRO A 23 -15.57 1.60 -0.97
N ASN A 24 -14.72 2.56 -1.36
CA ASN A 24 -13.72 2.41 -2.41
C ASN A 24 -12.36 1.88 -1.90
N SER A 25 -12.24 1.54 -0.61
CA SER A 25 -11.03 1.01 0.03
C SER A 25 -9.78 1.90 -0.03
N GLN A 26 -9.92 3.17 -0.39
CA GLN A 26 -8.78 4.10 -0.50
C GLN A 26 -8.43 4.76 0.85
N MET A 27 -9.36 4.76 1.80
CA MET A 27 -9.23 5.49 3.05
C MET A 27 -9.84 4.74 4.24
N ILE A 28 -9.25 4.98 5.40
CA ILE A 28 -9.75 4.55 6.70
C ILE A 28 -9.96 5.80 7.56
N ALA A 29 -11.07 5.88 8.28
CA ALA A 29 -11.37 6.93 9.24
C ALA A 29 -11.35 6.37 10.66
N PHE A 30 -10.73 7.11 11.58
CA PHE A 30 -10.64 6.79 13.01
C PHE A 30 -11.24 7.93 13.82
N VAL A 31 -12.05 7.60 14.83
CA VAL A 31 -12.62 8.57 15.78
C VAL A 31 -12.08 8.29 17.17
N SER A 32 -11.73 9.33 17.91
CA SER A 32 -11.04 9.23 19.20
C SER A 32 -11.60 10.19 20.24
N ASP A 33 -11.40 9.85 21.52
CA ASP A 33 -11.70 10.72 22.67
C ASP A 33 -10.82 11.97 22.73
N ASP A 34 -9.77 12.06 21.92
CA ASP A 34 -9.00 13.30 21.70
C ASP A 34 -9.79 14.37 20.92
N LYS A 35 -11.07 14.11 20.65
CA LYS A 35 -12.02 14.98 19.94
C LYS A 35 -11.64 15.20 18.48
N THR A 36 -10.85 14.30 17.88
CA THR A 36 -10.46 14.36 16.48
C THR A 36 -10.94 13.15 15.68
N VAL A 37 -11.08 13.38 14.37
CA VAL A 37 -11.19 12.32 13.36
C VAL A 37 -9.90 12.33 12.55
N LYS A 38 -9.20 11.20 12.47
CA LYS A 38 -8.02 11.06 11.60
C LYS A 38 -8.36 10.20 10.40
N LEU A 39 -8.02 10.74 9.22
CA LEU A 39 -8.15 10.04 7.95
C LEU A 39 -6.79 9.48 7.57
N TRP A 40 -6.76 8.20 7.23
CA TRP A 40 -5.55 7.51 6.81
C TRP A 40 -5.72 6.94 5.41
N ASN A 41 -4.76 7.25 4.55
CA ASN A 41 -4.75 6.94 3.13
C ASN A 41 -3.47 6.18 2.74
N GLY A 42 -3.17 5.07 3.43
CA GLY A 42 -1.93 4.31 3.15
C GLY A 42 -2.08 3.13 2.20
N TRP A 43 -3.29 2.84 1.71
CA TRP A 43 -3.51 1.83 0.65
C TRP A 43 -3.70 2.45 -0.73
N LYS A 44 -3.11 3.62 -1.00
CA LYS A 44 -2.96 4.07 -2.38
C LYS A 44 -1.95 3.13 -3.06
N LEU A 45 -2.42 1.92 -3.36
CA LEU A 45 -1.76 0.97 -4.20
C LEU A 45 -1.66 1.68 -5.53
N THR A 46 -0.45 2.08 -5.90
CA THR A 46 -0.07 2.18 -7.29
C THR A 46 -0.02 0.73 -7.77
N PRO A 47 -1.10 0.18 -8.34
CA PRO A 47 -1.19 -1.27 -8.55
C PRO A 47 -0.07 -1.73 -9.49
N TYR A 48 0.36 -0.81 -10.37
CA TYR A 48 1.55 -0.92 -11.21
C TYR A 48 2.85 -1.03 -10.41
N GLN A 49 3.06 -0.26 -9.34
CA GLN A 49 4.25 -0.38 -8.49
C GLN A 49 4.33 -1.76 -7.85
N TRP A 50 3.20 -2.22 -7.34
CA TRP A 50 3.14 -3.51 -6.68
C TRP A 50 3.39 -4.64 -7.69
N ALA A 51 2.72 -4.59 -8.85
CA ALA A 51 2.92 -5.54 -9.92
C ALA A 51 4.39 -5.57 -10.40
N CYS A 52 5.00 -4.40 -10.56
CA CYS A 52 6.40 -4.27 -10.94
C CYS A 52 7.36 -4.79 -9.88
N ASN A 53 7.10 -4.51 -8.60
CA ASN A 53 7.88 -5.06 -7.49
C ASN A 53 7.83 -6.59 -7.44
N TRP A 54 6.69 -7.20 -7.81
CA TRP A 54 6.52 -8.65 -7.86
C TRP A 54 7.27 -9.29 -9.03
N VAL A 55 7.16 -8.73 -10.23
CA VAL A 55 7.75 -9.32 -11.44
C VAL A 55 9.24 -9.01 -11.59
N ARG A 56 9.80 -8.11 -10.78
CA ARG A 56 11.18 -7.62 -10.92
C ARG A 56 12.23 -8.73 -10.97
N ASP A 57 12.12 -9.73 -10.10
CA ASP A 57 13.05 -10.87 -10.09
C ASP A 57 13.01 -11.66 -11.41
N TYR A 58 11.81 -11.88 -11.95
CA TYR A 58 11.63 -12.55 -13.24
C TYR A 58 12.23 -11.73 -14.39
N LEU A 59 12.04 -10.40 -14.38
CA LEU A 59 12.58 -9.50 -15.41
C LEU A 59 14.12 -9.44 -15.40
N GLU A 60 14.74 -9.48 -14.22
CA GLU A 60 16.20 -9.42 -14.07
C GLU A 60 16.86 -10.77 -14.40
N ASN A 61 16.30 -11.88 -13.91
CA ASN A 61 17.02 -13.16 -13.86
C ASN A 61 16.64 -14.18 -14.94
N ASN A 62 15.55 -13.97 -15.69
CA ASN A 62 15.19 -14.92 -16.74
C ASN A 62 16.05 -14.73 -18.01
N PRO A 63 16.83 -15.75 -18.45
CA PRO A 63 17.72 -15.64 -19.60
C PRO A 63 16.99 -15.68 -20.95
N THR A 64 15.71 -16.07 -21.00
CA THR A 64 14.93 -16.17 -22.24
C THR A 64 14.17 -14.90 -22.58
N LEU A 65 14.20 -13.88 -21.70
CA LEU A 65 13.54 -12.60 -21.92
C LEU A 65 14.22 -11.78 -22.99
N SER A 66 13.40 -11.09 -23.77
CA SER A 66 13.88 -10.07 -24.69
C SER A 66 14.37 -8.84 -23.91
N GLU A 67 15.33 -8.10 -24.48
CA GLU A 67 15.85 -6.88 -23.84
C GLU A 67 14.75 -5.84 -23.62
N SER A 68 13.80 -5.71 -24.55
CA SER A 68 12.66 -4.80 -24.41
C SER A 68 11.77 -5.13 -23.22
N ASP A 69 11.57 -6.42 -22.91
CA ASP A 69 10.73 -6.82 -21.79
C ASP A 69 11.37 -6.51 -20.44
N ARG A 70 12.71 -6.39 -20.37
CA ARG A 70 13.40 -5.98 -19.14
C ARG A 70 13.02 -4.58 -18.69
N HIS A 71 12.56 -3.73 -19.62
CA HIS A 71 12.18 -2.34 -19.39
C HIS A 71 10.68 -2.13 -19.12
N LEU A 72 9.88 -3.20 -18.98
CA LEU A 72 8.42 -3.13 -18.74
C LEU A 72 8.02 -2.29 -17.53
N CYS A 73 8.92 -2.18 -16.54
CA CYS A 73 8.68 -1.47 -15.28
C CYS A 73 9.46 -0.17 -15.14
N ASP A 74 10.13 0.29 -16.20
CA ASP A 74 10.86 1.54 -16.19
C ASP A 74 9.90 2.73 -15.96
N GLY A 75 10.26 3.62 -15.04
CA GLY A 75 9.44 4.79 -14.68
C GLY A 75 8.26 4.49 -13.74
N VAL A 76 8.07 3.23 -13.32
CA VAL A 76 7.05 2.89 -12.30
C VAL A 76 7.60 3.23 -10.90
N GLY A 77 7.07 4.29 -10.29
CA GLY A 77 7.41 4.72 -8.93
C GLY A 77 8.33 5.91 -8.82
N SER A 78 8.75 6.45 -9.95
CA SER A 78 9.39 7.75 -10.03
C SER A 78 8.34 8.85 -9.92
N HIS A 79 7.87 9.14 -8.69
CA HIS A 79 7.31 10.41 -8.20
C HIS A 79 7.26 10.44 -6.68
#